data_AF-A0A821VX35-F1
#
_entry.id   AF-A0A821VX35-F1
#
_cell.length_a   1.000
_cell.length_b   1.000
_cell.length_c   1.000
_cell.angle_alpha   90.00
_cell.angle_beta   90.00
_cell.angle_gamma   90.00
#
_symmetry.space_group_name_H-M   'P 1'
#
loop_
_entity.id
_entity.type
_entity.pdbx_description
1 polymer ?
#
loop_
_entity_poly.entity_id
_entity_poly.type
_entity_poly.pdbx_seq_one_letter_code
_entity_poly.pdbx_strand_id
1 'polypeptide(L)'
;MTASNRHMHDALNHELQREQQYDIEALTETVRTNVPQLNQQQRIAYDTLIEAVNSGSGGIYFLDAPGGTGKTFLISLLLARIRSRNDVALALASSGIAATLLEGGRTAHSALKLPLNMQITETPICNIAKNSAMAKILQVIFVRLFQLFPDQLLLMN
;
A
#
# COMPACT_ATOMS: atom_id res chain seq x y z
N MET A 1 19.21 23.84 19.24
CA MET A 1 19.02 22.68 18.34
C MET A 1 17.57 22.15 18.37
N THR A 2 16.54 22.94 17.99
CA THR A 2 15.10 22.57 18.21
C THR A 2 14.15 22.84 17.03
N ALA A 3 14.66 23.27 15.87
CA ALA A 3 13.84 23.58 14.70
C ALA A 3 13.64 22.36 13.76
N SER A 4 14.70 21.57 13.53
CA SER A 4 14.68 20.43 12.62
C SER A 4 13.72 19.30 13.08
N ASN A 5 13.62 19.08 14.39
CA ASN A 5 12.81 17.99 14.94
C ASN A 5 11.29 18.25 14.87
N ARG A 6 10.86 19.52 14.96
CA ARG A 6 9.44 19.92 14.82
C ARG A 6 8.91 19.68 13.41
N HIS A 7 9.63 20.19 12.41
CA HIS A 7 9.27 20.00 11.00
C HIS A 7 9.21 18.52 10.58
N MET A 8 10.07 17.67 11.14
CA MET A 8 10.03 16.24 10.89
C MET A 8 8.84 15.55 11.56
N HIS A 9 8.46 15.99 12.76
CA HIS A 9 7.30 15.47 13.45
C HIS A 9 6.00 15.87 12.75
N ASP A 10 5.94 17.11 12.24
CA ASP A 10 4.80 17.63 11.49
C ASP A 10 4.64 16.89 10.14
N ALA A 11 5.74 16.64 9.42
CA ALA A 11 5.70 15.87 8.18
C ALA A 11 5.31 14.39 8.41
N LEU A 12 5.73 13.80 9.52
CA LEU A 12 5.32 12.45 9.92
C LEU A 12 3.83 12.39 10.23
N ASN A 13 3.35 13.33 11.04
CA ASN A 13 1.94 13.41 11.43
C ASN A 13 1.06 13.66 10.21
N HIS A 14 1.46 14.55 9.30
CA HIS A 14 0.71 14.81 8.07
C HIS A 14 0.59 13.57 7.17
N GLU A 15 1.65 12.78 7.08
CA GLU A 15 1.68 11.60 6.23
C GLU A 15 0.94 10.41 6.86
N LEU A 16 1.03 10.22 8.19
CA LEU A 16 0.17 9.28 8.93
C LEU A 16 -1.31 9.68 8.86
N GLN A 17 -1.63 10.96 9.04
CA GLN A 17 -3.00 11.46 8.92
C GLN A 17 -3.56 11.15 7.55
N ARG A 18 -2.79 11.33 6.47
CA ARG A 18 -3.24 10.96 5.13
C ARG A 18 -3.61 9.49 5.00
N GLU A 19 -2.86 8.59 5.62
CA GLU A 19 -3.14 7.15 5.57
C GLU A 19 -4.21 6.70 6.60
N GLN A 20 -4.74 7.62 7.41
CA GLN A 20 -5.76 7.37 8.43
C GLN A 20 -7.06 8.17 8.23
N GLN A 21 -7.10 9.10 7.27
CA GLN A 21 -8.24 9.98 6.98
C GLN A 21 -9.26 9.38 6.00
N TYR A 22 -9.34 8.05 5.93
CA TYR A 22 -10.31 7.40 5.06
C TYR A 22 -11.70 7.37 5.68
N ASP A 23 -12.73 7.41 4.83
CA ASP A 23 -14.11 7.23 5.27
C ASP A 23 -14.35 5.75 5.61
N ILE A 24 -14.25 5.44 6.90
CA ILE A 24 -14.37 4.08 7.44
C ILE A 24 -15.73 3.47 7.08
N GLU A 25 -16.80 4.27 7.07
CA GLU A 25 -18.15 3.77 6.79
C GLU A 25 -18.28 3.40 5.31
N ALA A 26 -17.83 4.28 4.42
CA ALA A 26 -17.79 4.00 2.98
C ALA A 26 -16.92 2.78 2.63
N LEU A 27 -15.77 2.62 3.31
CA LEU A 27 -14.91 1.46 3.14
C LEU A 27 -15.54 0.17 3.66
N THR A 28 -16.19 0.23 4.82
CA THR A 28 -16.89 -0.92 5.41
C THR A 28 -18.01 -1.38 4.49
N GLU A 29 -18.76 -0.43 3.92
CA GLU A 29 -19.82 -0.72 2.97
C GLU A 29 -19.27 -1.30 1.65
N THR A 30 -18.16 -0.75 1.15
CA THR A 30 -17.44 -1.30 -0.01
C THR A 30 -17.05 -2.75 0.23
N VAL A 31 -16.49 -3.08 1.38
CA VAL A 31 -16.13 -4.46 1.75
C VAL A 31 -17.37 -5.35 1.80
N ARG A 32 -18.43 -4.90 2.50
CA ARG A 32 -19.67 -5.65 2.68
C ARG A 32 -20.31 -6.03 1.34
N THR A 33 -20.29 -5.12 0.38
CA THR A 33 -20.93 -5.29 -0.92
C THR A 33 -20.07 -6.08 -1.91
N ASN A 34 -18.73 -5.96 -1.84
CA ASN A 34 -17.83 -6.56 -2.84
C ASN A 34 -17.27 -7.93 -2.45
N VAL A 35 -17.10 -8.24 -1.15
CA VAL A 35 -16.61 -9.57 -0.72
C VAL A 35 -17.52 -10.72 -1.21
N PRO A 36 -18.85 -10.61 -1.19
CA PRO A 36 -19.74 -11.65 -1.73
C PRO A 36 -19.63 -11.85 -3.25
N GLN A 37 -19.10 -10.87 -3.99
CA GLN A 37 -18.96 -10.91 -5.44
C GLN A 37 -17.66 -11.58 -5.91
N LEU A 38 -16.77 -11.93 -4.98
CA LEU A 38 -15.52 -12.61 -5.31
C LEU A 38 -15.80 -14.00 -5.88
N ASN A 39 -15.13 -14.32 -6.98
CA ASN A 39 -15.10 -15.71 -7.45
C ASN A 39 -14.28 -16.58 -6.48
N GLN A 40 -14.37 -17.91 -6.65
CA GLN A 40 -13.74 -18.86 -5.73
C GLN A 40 -12.22 -18.63 -5.56
N GLN A 41 -11.49 -18.36 -6.65
CA GLN A 41 -10.04 -18.15 -6.62
C GLN A 41 -9.68 -16.84 -5.92
N GLN A 42 -10.39 -15.75 -6.25
CA GLN A 42 -10.22 -14.46 -5.58
C GLN A 42 -10.56 -14.53 -4.10
N ARG A 43 -11.57 -15.31 -3.73
CA ARG A 43 -11.97 -15.51 -2.33
C ARG A 43 -10.89 -16.23 -1.53
N ILE A 44 -10.30 -17.29 -2.08
CA ILE A 44 -9.17 -18.00 -1.45
C ILE A 44 -8.00 -17.04 -1.22
N ALA A 45 -7.63 -16.25 -2.23
CA ALA A 45 -6.56 -15.28 -2.11
C ALA A 45 -6.87 -14.18 -1.08
N TYR A 46 -8.10 -13.65 -1.08
CA TYR A 46 -8.56 -12.67 -0.11
C TYR A 46 -8.48 -13.19 1.32
N ASP A 47 -9.07 -14.37 1.59
CA ASP A 47 -9.13 -14.93 2.94
C ASP A 47 -7.72 -15.24 3.46
N THR A 48 -6.85 -15.84 2.63
CA THR A 48 -5.44 -16.11 2.98
C THR A 48 -4.69 -14.84 3.38
N LEU A 49 -4.85 -13.77 2.60
CA LEU A 49 -4.16 -12.51 2.87
C LEU A 49 -4.70 -11.81 4.10
N ILE A 50 -6.03 -11.80 4.29
CA ILE A 50 -6.63 -11.21 5.49
C ILE A 50 -6.25 -12.00 6.74
N GLU A 51 -6.10 -13.32 6.67
CA GLU A 51 -5.61 -14.12 7.79
C GLU A 51 -4.14 -13.83 8.13
N ALA A 52 -3.27 -13.70 7.13
CA ALA A 52 -1.87 -13.29 7.32
C ALA A 52 -1.76 -11.91 7.99
N VAL A 53 -2.60 -10.97 7.55
CA VAL A 53 -2.75 -9.64 8.15
C VAL A 53 -3.22 -9.77 9.61
N ASN A 54 -4.30 -10.51 9.89
CA ASN A 54 -4.84 -10.62 11.25
C ASN A 54 -3.89 -11.31 12.24
N SER A 55 -3.14 -12.31 11.77
CA SER A 55 -2.20 -13.07 12.60
C SER A 55 -0.89 -12.32 12.85
N GLY A 56 -0.64 -11.22 12.13
CA GLY A 56 0.62 -10.49 12.20
C GLY A 56 1.83 -11.34 11.78
N SER A 57 1.61 -12.46 11.08
CA SER A 57 2.66 -13.39 10.65
C SER A 57 3.66 -12.72 9.71
N GLY A 58 3.29 -11.58 9.12
CA GLY A 58 4.02 -10.94 8.05
C GLY A 58 4.13 -11.84 6.84
N GLY A 59 5.04 -11.51 5.94
CA GLY A 59 5.35 -12.31 4.76
C GLY A 59 5.26 -11.51 3.47
N ILE A 60 5.78 -12.13 2.41
CA ILE A 60 5.74 -11.60 1.05
C ILE A 60 4.84 -12.50 0.21
N TYR A 61 3.81 -11.89 -0.39
CA TYR A 61 2.80 -12.59 -1.19
C TYR A 61 2.73 -11.99 -2.58
N PHE A 62 2.75 -12.86 -3.59
CA PHE A 62 2.59 -12.50 -5.00
C PHE A 62 1.23 -12.97 -5.51
N LEU A 63 0.47 -12.04 -6.09
CA LEU A 63 -0.78 -12.35 -6.78
C LEU A 63 -0.52 -12.47 -8.28
N ASP A 64 -0.21 -13.69 -8.71
CA ASP A 64 -0.07 -14.02 -10.12
C ASP A 64 -1.44 -14.38 -10.70
N ALA A 65 -1.84 -13.67 -11.75
CA ALA A 65 -3.01 -14.05 -12.52
C ALA A 65 -2.93 -13.49 -13.94
N PRO A 66 -3.67 -14.04 -14.91
CA PRO A 66 -3.79 -13.46 -16.26
C PRO A 66 -4.43 -12.06 -16.29
N GLY A 67 -4.21 -11.30 -17.37
CA GLY A 67 -4.95 -10.05 -17.60
C GLY A 67 -6.47 -10.25 -17.54
N GLY A 68 -7.19 -9.27 -17.00
CA GLY A 68 -8.66 -9.31 -16.93
C GLY A 68 -9.26 -10.10 -15.76
N THR A 69 -8.47 -10.74 -14.90
CA THR A 69 -8.97 -11.56 -13.76
C THR A 69 -9.34 -10.75 -12.51
N GLY A 70 -9.41 -9.41 -12.60
CA GLY A 70 -9.79 -8.56 -11.47
C GLY A 70 -8.73 -8.43 -10.37
N LYS A 71 -7.43 -8.59 -10.66
CA LYS A 71 -6.35 -8.36 -9.68
C LYS A 71 -6.44 -7.00 -9.00
N THR A 72 -6.61 -5.93 -9.77
CA THR A 72 -6.76 -4.57 -9.24
C THR A 72 -7.95 -4.45 -8.30
N PHE A 73 -9.07 -5.11 -8.64
CA PHE A 73 -10.26 -5.14 -7.79
C PHE A 73 -9.97 -5.84 -6.47
N LEU A 74 -9.29 -7.00 -6.50
CA LEU A 74 -8.90 -7.72 -5.29
C LEU A 74 -7.95 -6.89 -4.41
N ILE A 75 -6.96 -6.21 -5.00
CA ILE A 75 -6.02 -5.33 -4.27
C ILE A 75 -6.78 -4.16 -3.64
N SER A 76 -7.70 -3.54 -4.37
CA SER A 76 -8.52 -2.43 -3.85
C SER A 76 -9.41 -2.88 -2.69
N LEU A 77 -9.96 -4.08 -2.77
CA LEU A 77 -10.78 -4.66 -1.71
C LEU A 77 -9.97 -4.99 -0.45
N LEU A 78 -8.73 -5.47 -0.61
CA LEU A 78 -7.80 -5.68 0.50
C LEU A 78 -7.46 -4.35 1.20
N LEU A 79 -7.13 -3.30 0.43
CA LEU A 79 -6.90 -1.96 0.96
C LEU A 79 -8.10 -1.46 1.77
N ALA A 80 -9.31 -1.58 1.21
CA ALA A 80 -10.54 -1.17 1.88
C ALA A 80 -10.79 -1.97 3.16
N ARG A 81 -10.50 -3.27 3.17
CA ARG A 81 -10.66 -4.12 4.35
C ARG A 81 -9.70 -3.75 5.48
N ILE A 82 -8.44 -3.46 5.15
CA ILE A 82 -7.43 -3.10 6.16
C ILE A 82 -7.73 -1.71 6.71
N ARG A 83 -7.99 -0.73 5.82
CA ARG A 83 -8.27 0.66 6.22
C ARG A 83 -9.60 0.83 6.97
N SER A 84 -10.63 0.03 6.66
CA SER A 84 -11.89 0.06 7.44
C SER A 84 -11.72 -0.41 8.89
N ARG A 85 -10.59 -1.00 9.24
CA ARG A 85 -10.24 -1.37 10.63
C ARG A 85 -9.34 -0.34 11.32
N ASN A 86 -9.10 0.82 10.69
CA ASN A 86 -8.11 1.82 11.10
C ASN A 86 -6.65 1.35 11.04
N ASP A 87 -6.36 0.25 10.34
CA ASP A 87 -5.00 -0.20 10.11
C ASP A 87 -4.35 0.58 8.95
N VAL A 88 -3.04 0.83 9.05
CA VAL A 88 -2.29 1.62 8.06
C VAL A 88 -1.84 0.72 6.90
N ALA A 89 -2.41 0.95 5.72
CA ALA A 89 -2.05 0.26 4.47
C ALA A 89 -1.57 1.24 3.40
N LEU A 90 -0.36 1.01 2.87
CA LEU A 90 0.25 1.84 1.84
C LEU A 90 0.03 1.23 0.45
N ALA A 91 -0.63 1.99 -0.43
CA ALA A 91 -0.89 1.61 -1.81
C ALA A 91 0.17 2.20 -2.77
N LEU A 92 1.00 1.35 -3.36
CA LEU A 92 2.07 1.72 -4.28
C LEU A 92 1.84 1.12 -5.66
N ALA A 93 2.19 1.84 -6.72
CA ALA A 93 2.07 1.36 -8.09
C ALA A 93 3.26 1.77 -8.96
N SER A 94 3.57 1.03 -10.02
CA SER A 94 4.66 1.43 -10.94
C SER A 94 4.32 2.63 -11.82
N SER A 95 3.04 2.79 -12.20
CA SER A 95 2.58 3.85 -13.10
C SER A 95 1.56 4.78 -12.43
N GLY A 96 1.46 6.01 -12.93
CA GLY A 96 0.45 6.97 -12.45
C GLY A 96 -0.98 6.48 -12.66
N ILE A 97 -1.25 5.83 -13.80
CA ILE A 97 -2.57 5.25 -14.10
C ILE A 97 -2.93 4.15 -13.09
N ALA A 98 -1.97 3.27 -12.78
CA ALA A 98 -2.17 2.22 -11.78
C ALA A 98 -2.42 2.83 -10.38
N ALA A 99 -1.66 3.87 -10.02
CA ALA A 99 -1.84 4.58 -8.75
C ALA A 99 -3.25 5.19 -8.63
N THR A 100 -3.81 5.75 -9.70
CA THR A 100 -5.17 6.32 -9.68
C THR A 100 -6.29 5.29 -9.51
N LEU A 101 -6.03 4.01 -9.79
CA LEU A 101 -7.01 2.94 -9.58
C LEU A 101 -7.09 2.46 -8.13
N LEU A 102 -6.10 2.83 -7.30
CA LEU A 102 -6.05 2.49 -5.89
C LEU A 102 -6.36 3.73 -5.08
N GLU A 103 -7.27 3.62 -4.11
CA GLU A 103 -7.56 4.74 -3.22
C GLU A 103 -6.29 5.12 -2.42
N GLY A 104 -5.92 6.39 -2.41
CA GLY A 104 -4.65 6.84 -1.84
C GLY A 104 -3.39 6.28 -2.53
N GLY A 105 -3.54 5.67 -3.71
CA GLY A 105 -2.46 5.09 -4.48
C GLY A 105 -1.43 6.12 -4.92
N ARG A 106 -0.15 5.73 -4.87
CA ARG A 106 0.96 6.58 -5.31
C ARG A 106 1.93 5.80 -6.16
N THR A 107 2.64 6.49 -7.04
CA THR A 107 3.71 5.82 -7.76
C THR A 107 4.85 5.47 -6.79
N ALA A 108 5.43 4.28 -6.93
CA ALA A 108 6.58 3.86 -6.14
C ALA A 108 7.71 4.89 -6.20
N HIS A 109 7.89 5.50 -7.37
CA HIS A 109 8.82 6.62 -7.56
C HIS A 109 8.54 7.79 -6.61
N SER A 110 7.30 8.29 -6.56
CA SER A 110 6.92 9.43 -5.72
C SER A 110 6.96 9.10 -4.22
N ALA A 111 6.52 7.90 -3.83
CA ALA A 111 6.46 7.49 -2.43
C ALA A 111 7.86 7.16 -1.88
N LEU A 112 8.65 6.38 -2.62
CA LEU A 112 9.96 5.93 -2.18
C LEU A 112 11.09 6.91 -2.50
N LYS A 113 10.77 8.05 -3.15
CA LYS A 113 11.75 9.05 -3.61
C LYS A 113 12.87 8.42 -4.43
N LEU A 114 12.50 7.57 -5.38
CA LEU A 114 13.46 6.96 -6.29
C LEU A 114 14.01 8.04 -7.25
N PRO A 115 15.25 7.92 -7.75
CA PRO A 115 15.75 8.82 -8.79
C PRO A 115 15.03 8.57 -10.13
N LEU A 116 14.58 9.63 -10.83
CA LEU A 116 14.03 9.52 -12.20
C LEU A 116 15.08 9.08 -13.22
N ASN A 117 16.35 9.44 -12.99
CA ASN A 117 17.44 9.21 -13.92
C ASN A 117 18.08 7.83 -13.69
N MET A 118 17.36 6.77 -14.04
CA MET A 118 17.85 5.38 -13.94
C MET A 118 19.02 5.05 -14.88
N GLN A 119 19.38 5.95 -15.82
CA GLN A 119 20.48 5.75 -16.76
C GLN A 119 21.88 6.01 -16.16
N ILE A 120 21.96 6.64 -14.98
CA ILE A 120 23.24 7.09 -14.38
C ILE A 120 23.64 6.19 -13.20
N THR A 121 22.73 5.37 -12.68
CA THR A 121 22.95 4.63 -11.43
C THR A 121 22.59 3.17 -11.65
N GLU A 122 23.59 2.29 -11.67
CA GLU A 122 23.41 0.84 -11.82
C GLU A 122 22.58 0.24 -10.68
N THR A 123 22.52 0.92 -9.54
CA THR A 123 21.70 0.57 -8.37
C THR A 123 21.00 1.83 -7.81
N PRO A 124 19.83 2.23 -8.33
CA PRO A 124 19.11 3.38 -7.82
C PRO A 124 18.60 3.10 -6.40
N ILE A 125 19.13 3.84 -5.41
CA ILE A 125 18.75 3.71 -3.99
C ILE A 125 17.67 4.74 -3.66
N CYS A 126 16.71 4.36 -2.82
CA CYS A 126 15.71 5.28 -2.29
C CYS A 126 16.36 6.41 -1.49
N ASN A 127 16.04 7.67 -1.80
CA ASN A 127 16.54 8.82 -1.05
C ASN A 127 15.68 9.07 0.21
N ILE A 128 15.64 8.07 1.09
CA ILE A 128 14.90 8.11 2.35
C ILE A 128 15.91 8.13 3.49
N ALA A 129 16.08 9.29 4.13
CA ALA A 129 16.90 9.39 5.33
C ALA A 129 16.31 8.52 6.45
N LYS A 130 17.17 7.82 7.22
CA LYS A 130 16.76 6.92 8.32
C LYS A 130 15.78 7.54 9.32
N ASN A 131 15.89 8.85 9.56
CA ASN A 131 15.05 9.55 10.53
C ASN A 131 13.85 10.25 9.88
N SER A 132 13.70 10.18 8.56
CA SER A 132 12.62 10.88 7.84
C SER A 132 11.24 10.37 8.24
N ALA A 133 10.23 11.23 8.03
CA ALA A 133 8.82 10.87 8.17
C ALA A 133 8.49 9.56 7.44
N MET A 134 8.96 9.42 6.19
CA MET A 134 8.70 8.23 5.38
C MET A 134 9.38 6.98 5.94
N ALA A 135 10.59 7.06 6.50
CA ALA A 135 11.24 5.92 7.15
C ALA A 135 10.45 5.45 8.38
N LYS A 136 9.94 6.38 9.19
CA LYS A 136 9.09 6.05 10.34
C LYS A 136 7.75 5.47 9.93
N ILE A 137 7.18 5.94 8.82
CA ILE A 137 5.92 5.40 8.28
C ILE A 137 6.14 4.01 7.73
N LEU A 138 7.23 3.78 7.03
CA LEU A 138 7.65 2.43 6.68
C LEU A 138 7.85 1.55 7.93
N GLN A 139 8.12 2.07 9.12
CA GLN A 139 8.17 1.24 10.34
C GLN A 139 6.79 0.97 10.96
N VAL A 140 5.78 1.79 10.66
CA VAL A 140 4.43 1.73 11.26
C VAL A 140 3.41 1.11 10.30
N ILE A 141 3.68 1.11 8.99
CA ILE A 141 2.81 0.50 7.98
C ILE A 141 2.70 -0.99 8.25
N PHE A 142 1.46 -1.43 8.39
CA PHE A 142 1.11 -2.83 8.61
C PHE A 142 1.14 -3.64 7.30
N VAL A 143 0.75 -3.00 6.20
CA VAL A 143 0.71 -3.65 4.89
C VAL A 143 1.13 -2.66 3.81
N ARG A 144 2.11 -3.06 2.98
CA ARG A 144 2.43 -2.38 1.72
C ARG A 144 1.85 -3.20 0.58
N LEU A 145 1.15 -2.58 -0.37
CA LEU A 145 0.62 -3.26 -1.55
C LEU A 145 1.20 -2.59 -2.79
N PHE A 146 2.02 -3.34 -3.54
CA PHE A 146 2.59 -2.89 -4.81
C PHE A 146 1.80 -3.40 -6.01
N GLN A 147 1.35 -2.53 -6.90
CA GLN A 147 0.81 -2.93 -8.20
C GLN A 147 1.89 -2.76 -9.27
N LEU A 148 2.48 -3.88 -9.71
CA LEU A 148 3.38 -3.94 -10.84
C LEU A 148 2.64 -4.54 -12.05
N PHE A 149 2.54 -3.78 -13.13
CA PHE A 149 2.14 -4.35 -14.43
C PHE A 149 3.36 -5.06 -15.06
N PRO A 150 3.26 -6.35 -15.44
CA PRO A 150 2.35 -7.38 -14.93
C PRO A 150 3.05 -8.25 -13.85
N ASP A 151 2.27 -8.79 -12.92
CA ASP A 151 2.56 -10.02 -12.14
C ASP A 151 3.26 -9.91 -10.78
N GLN A 152 3.42 -8.74 -10.16
CA GLN A 152 3.91 -8.70 -8.78
C GLN A 152 3.10 -7.77 -7.87
N LEU A 153 2.37 -8.42 -6.96
CA LEU A 153 1.96 -7.85 -5.68
C LEU A 153 3.09 -8.14 -4.68
N LEU A 154 3.43 -7.18 -3.84
CA LEU A 154 4.39 -7.37 -2.77
C LEU A 154 3.73 -6.86 -1.50
N LEU A 155 3.25 -7.78 -0.67
CA LEU A 155 3.01 -7.50 0.75
C LEU A 155 4.35 -7.48 1.48
N MET A 156 4.60 -6.44 2.27
CA MET A 156 5.73 -6.40 3.19
C MET A 156 5.21 -5.96 4.55
N ASN A 157 5.64 -6.68 5.59
CA ASN A 157 5.69 -6.19 6.98
C ASN A 157 7.01 -5.45 7.15
#